data_AF-A0A2C1KA52-F1
#
_entry.id   AF-A0A2C1KA52-F1
#
_cell.length_a   1.000
_cell.length_b   1.000
_cell.length_c   1.000
_cell.angle_alpha   90.00
_cell.angle_beta   90.00
_cell.angle_gamma   90.00
#
_symmetry.space_group_name_H-M   'P 1'
#
loop_
_entity.id
_entity.type
_entity.pdbx_description
1 polymer ?
#
loop_
_entity_poly.entity_id
_entity_poly.type
_entity_poly.pdbx_seq_one_letter_code
_entity_poly.pdbx_strand_id
1 'polypeptide(L)'
;MIITIRSYNSDAQIVFVGLYNPFKYMLPNITEIDQIIDEWNSVSKQMITEDKNGIFVSVEDIFSTSEVDNKLLYKDEFHPNESGYTLIAERVYDSISKAEVSFNE
;
A
#
# COMPACT_ATOMS: atom_id res chain seq x y z
N MET A 1 -7.98 10.56 11.01
CA MET A 1 -8.34 9.13 10.87
C MET A 1 -7.79 8.28 12.01
N ILE A 2 -6.46 8.19 12.19
CA ILE A 2 -5.83 7.37 13.25
C ILE A 2 -6.38 7.70 14.64
N ILE A 3 -6.42 8.98 15.03
CA ILE A 3 -6.98 9.43 16.31
C ILE A 3 -8.41 8.94 16.51
N THR A 4 -9.24 9.01 15.46
CA THR A 4 -10.62 8.54 15.49
C THR A 4 -10.69 7.03 15.71
N ILE A 5 -9.89 6.24 14.98
CA ILE A 5 -9.83 4.78 15.17
C ILE A 5 -9.40 4.46 16.61
N ARG A 6 -8.37 5.13 17.13
CA ARG A 6 -7.86 4.97 18.49
C ARG A 6 -8.88 5.36 19.56
N SER A 7 -9.78 6.31 19.27
CA SER A 7 -10.87 6.67 20.17
C SER A 7 -11.94 5.58 20.30
N TYR A 8 -12.13 4.76 19.26
CA TYR A 8 -13.05 3.62 19.29
C TYR A 8 -12.37 2.33 19.77
N ASN A 9 -11.10 2.14 19.44
CA ASN A 9 -10.32 0.98 19.84
C ASN A 9 -8.82 1.36 19.94
N SER A 10 -8.35 1.53 21.18
CA SER A 10 -6.97 1.91 21.48
C SER A 10 -5.92 0.86 21.10
N ASP A 11 -6.35 -0.40 20.91
CA ASP A 11 -5.45 -1.55 20.75
C ASP A 11 -5.54 -2.21 19.37
N ALA A 12 -6.49 -1.81 18.52
CA ALA A 12 -6.62 -2.33 17.16
C ALA A 12 -5.30 -2.22 16.37
N GLN A 13 -4.94 -3.26 15.63
CA GLN A 13 -3.90 -3.15 14.63
C GLN A 13 -4.43 -2.34 13.44
N ILE A 14 -3.70 -1.30 13.02
CA ILE A 14 -4.05 -0.47 11.87
C ILE A 14 -3.11 -0.83 10.73
N VAL A 15 -3.63 -1.54 9.72
CA VAL A 15 -2.89 -1.82 8.48
C VAL A 15 -3.29 -0.78 7.43
N PHE A 16 -2.32 -0.04 6.93
CA PHE A 16 -2.52 0.97 5.89
C PHE A 16 -1.77 0.54 4.63
N VAL A 17 -2.51 0.30 3.55
CA VAL A 17 -1.95 -0.05 2.25
C VAL A 17 -1.61 1.23 1.49
N GLY A 18 -0.36 1.37 1.05
CA GLY A 18 0.11 2.49 0.25
C GLY A 18 -0.54 2.54 -1.13
N LEU A 19 -0.37 3.66 -1.81
CA LEU A 19 -0.83 3.86 -3.18
C LEU A 19 0.19 3.30 -4.18
N TYR A 20 -0.29 2.95 -5.37
CA TYR A 20 0.50 2.68 -6.56
C TYR A 20 0.04 3.57 -7.71
N ASN A 21 0.84 3.71 -8.77
CA ASN A 21 0.49 4.51 -9.94
C ASN A 21 -0.15 3.66 -11.03
N PRO A 22 -1.48 3.67 -11.21
CA PRO A 22 -2.12 2.93 -12.30
C PRO A 22 -1.82 3.52 -13.68
N PHE A 23 -1.38 4.78 -13.77
CA PHE A 23 -1.22 5.50 -15.02
C PHE A 23 0.21 5.49 -15.56
N LYS A 24 1.14 4.82 -14.88
CA LYS A 24 2.58 4.85 -15.19
C LYS A 24 2.91 4.53 -16.66
N TYR A 25 2.13 3.65 -17.28
CA TYR A 25 2.31 3.25 -18.70
C TYR A 25 1.37 3.95 -19.67
N MET A 26 0.17 4.32 -19.23
CA MET A 26 -0.78 5.04 -20.07
C MET A 26 -0.35 6.50 -20.29
N LEU A 27 0.27 7.10 -19.27
CA LEU A 27 0.67 8.50 -19.22
C LEU A 27 2.15 8.64 -18.77
N PRO A 28 3.12 8.02 -19.48
CA PRO A 28 4.51 7.90 -19.02
C PRO A 28 5.26 9.23 -18.96
N ASN A 29 4.71 10.28 -19.59
CA ASN A 29 5.30 11.61 -19.59
C ASN A 29 4.78 12.50 -18.44
N ILE A 30 3.82 12.03 -17.64
CA ILE A 30 3.25 12.78 -16.51
C ILE A 30 3.90 12.27 -15.22
N THR A 31 5.09 12.77 -14.93
CA THR A 31 5.87 12.38 -13.75
C THR A 31 5.31 12.97 -12.45
N GLU A 32 4.44 13.98 -12.54
CA GLU A 32 3.75 14.59 -11.41
C GLU A 32 2.86 13.59 -10.67
N ILE A 33 2.33 12.58 -11.36
CA ILE A 33 1.53 11.53 -10.71
C ILE A 33 2.40 10.67 -9.79
N ASP A 34 3.59 10.29 -10.24
CA ASP A 34 4.56 9.56 -9.40
C ASP A 34 4.93 10.42 -8.17
N GLN A 35 5.19 11.72 -8.35
CA GLN A 35 5.50 12.63 -7.23
C GLN A 35 4.37 12.71 -6.20
N ILE A 36 3.11 12.79 -6.64
CA ILE A 36 1.95 12.82 -5.74
C ILE A 36 1.84 11.51 -4.95
N ILE A 37 2.09 10.37 -5.61
CA ILE A 37 2.04 9.05 -4.98
C ILE A 37 3.18 8.88 -3.98
N ASP A 38 4.39 9.29 -4.34
CA ASP A 38 5.57 9.29 -3.47
C ASP A 38 5.33 10.13 -2.21
N GLU A 39 4.82 11.35 -2.38
CA GLU A 39 4.52 12.25 -1.26
C GLU A 39 3.43 11.66 -0.35
N TRP A 40 2.34 11.14 -0.94
CA TRP A 40 1.26 10.50 -0.19
C TRP A 40 1.77 9.29 0.60
N ASN A 41 2.53 8.41 -0.04
CA ASN A 41 3.11 7.22 0.58
C ASN A 41 4.09 7.59 1.69
N SER A 42 4.95 8.59 1.47
CA SER A 42 5.91 9.07 2.47
C SER A 42 5.20 9.60 3.73
N VAL A 43 4.24 10.52 3.54
CA VAL A 43 3.52 11.16 4.64
C VAL A 43 2.64 10.15 5.39
N SER A 44 1.91 9.29 4.67
CA SER A 44 1.10 8.25 5.30
C SER A 44 1.95 7.20 6.02
N LYS A 45 3.06 6.77 5.44
CA LYS A 45 4.02 5.88 6.12
C LYS A 45 4.51 6.50 7.41
N GLN A 46 4.96 7.75 7.40
CA GLN A 46 5.41 8.44 8.60
C GLN A 46 4.32 8.41 9.69
N MET A 47 3.12 8.88 9.38
CA MET A 47 2.01 8.93 10.34
C MET A 47 1.63 7.54 10.90
N ILE A 48 1.65 6.50 10.05
CA ILE A 48 1.31 5.14 10.48
C ILE A 48 2.42 4.52 11.32
N THR A 49 3.69 4.77 11.00
CA THR A 49 4.83 4.26 11.78
C THR A 49 5.01 4.95 13.13
N GLU A 50 4.45 6.15 13.32
CA GLU A 50 4.39 6.82 14.62
C GLU A 50 3.31 6.23 15.54
N ASP A 51 2.33 5.48 14.99
CA ASP A 51 1.32 4.78 15.78
C ASP A 51 1.85 3.43 16.30
N LYS A 52 1.68 3.17 17.60
CA LYS A 52 2.23 1.97 18.28
C LYS A 52 1.83 0.64 17.64
N ASN A 53 0.64 0.56 17.03
CA ASN A 53 0.08 -0.66 16.43
C ASN A 53 -0.24 -0.41 14.94
N GLY A 54 0.51 0.48 14.29
CA GLY A 54 0.38 0.82 12.88
C GLY A 54 1.34 0.02 12.01
N ILE A 55 0.85 -0.48 10.87
CA ILE A 55 1.64 -1.19 9.86
C ILE A 55 1.39 -0.51 8.51
N PHE A 56 2.44 0.04 7.92
CA PHE A 56 2.38 0.55 6.55
C PHE A 56 2.82 -0.54 5.57
N VAL A 57 1.99 -0.85 4.58
CA VAL A 57 2.24 -1.86 3.56
C VAL A 57 2.47 -1.15 2.22
N SER A 58 3.72 -1.10 1.78
CA SER A 58 4.07 -0.60 0.45
C SER A 58 3.69 -1.62 -0.62
N VAL A 59 2.95 -1.17 -1.63
CA VAL A 59 2.53 -1.99 -2.78
C VAL A 59 2.93 -1.36 -4.12
N GLU A 60 3.49 -0.16 -4.10
CA GLU A 60 3.86 0.58 -5.31
C GLU A 60 4.80 -0.23 -6.21
N ASP A 61 5.78 -0.92 -5.61
CA ASP A 61 6.78 -1.69 -6.31
C ASP A 61 6.18 -2.86 -7.11
N ILE A 62 5.03 -3.39 -6.68
CA ILE A 62 4.27 -4.44 -7.38
C ILE A 62 3.89 -3.97 -8.78
N PHE A 63 3.63 -2.66 -8.94
CA PHE A 63 3.14 -2.04 -10.17
C PHE A 63 4.18 -1.13 -10.84
N SER A 64 5.47 -1.35 -10.54
CA SER A 64 6.57 -0.49 -11.01
C SER A 64 7.43 -1.11 -12.12
N THR A 65 7.15 -2.37 -12.50
CA THR A 65 8.00 -3.12 -13.43
C THR A 65 7.31 -3.34 -14.77
N SER A 66 7.98 -2.92 -15.84
CA SER A 66 7.41 -2.78 -17.19
C SER A 66 6.85 -4.05 -17.84
N GLU A 67 7.18 -5.23 -17.33
CA GLU A 67 6.65 -6.51 -17.84
C GLU A 67 5.39 -7.01 -17.11
N VAL A 68 5.10 -6.42 -15.95
CA VAL A 68 4.12 -6.88 -14.97
C VAL A 68 2.85 -6.03 -15.01
N ASP A 69 2.96 -4.75 -15.32
CA ASP A 69 1.91 -3.79 -14.95
C ASP A 69 0.62 -3.94 -15.77
N ASN A 70 0.69 -4.07 -17.10
CA ASN A 70 -0.49 -4.39 -17.92
C ASN A 70 -1.02 -5.82 -17.66
N LYS A 71 -0.21 -6.70 -17.04
CA LYS A 71 -0.65 -8.06 -16.67
C LYS A 71 -1.29 -8.10 -15.28
N LEU A 72 -1.12 -7.07 -14.46
CA LEU A 72 -1.69 -7.01 -13.11
C LEU A 72 -2.88 -6.06 -13.01
N LEU A 73 -3.15 -5.24 -14.02
CA LEU A 73 -4.34 -4.41 -14.10
C LEU A 73 -5.50 -5.12 -14.83
N TYR A 74 -6.72 -4.69 -14.53
CA TYR A 74 -7.93 -5.10 -15.22
C TYR A 74 -8.11 -4.30 -16.51
N LYS A 75 -9.17 -4.59 -17.27
CA LYS A 75 -9.42 -3.98 -18.60
C LYS A 75 -9.63 -2.47 -18.58
N ASP A 76 -9.85 -1.87 -17.41
CA ASP A 76 -9.98 -0.43 -17.24
C ASP A 76 -8.62 0.26 -17.03
N GLU A 77 -7.52 -0.51 -17.03
CA GLU A 77 -6.14 -0.03 -16.84
C GLU A 77 -5.99 0.82 -15.56
N PHE A 78 -6.81 0.51 -14.55
CA PHE A 78 -6.82 1.24 -13.28
C PHE A 78 -6.84 0.30 -12.08
N HIS A 79 -7.83 -0.60 -12.01
CA HIS A 79 -7.94 -1.53 -10.90
C HIS A 79 -7.02 -2.73 -11.11
N PRO A 80 -6.43 -3.30 -10.04
CA PRO A 80 -5.74 -4.58 -10.17
C PRO A 80 -6.70 -5.67 -10.63
N ASN A 81 -6.18 -6.63 -11.39
CA ASN A 81 -6.89 -7.88 -11.67
C ASN A 81 -6.65 -8.89 -10.54
N GLU A 82 -7.11 -10.13 -10.73
CA GLU A 82 -6.97 -11.21 -9.75
C GLU A 82 -5.52 -11.39 -9.25
N SER A 83 -4.55 -11.44 -10.18
CA SER A 83 -3.13 -11.60 -9.83
C SER A 83 -2.60 -10.38 -9.07
N GLY A 84 -2.98 -9.17 -9.50
CA GLY A 84 -2.58 -7.94 -8.81
C GLY A 84 -3.11 -7.87 -7.38
N TYR A 85 -4.40 -8.19 -7.18
CA TYR A 85 -4.99 -8.28 -5.85
C TYR A 85 -4.40 -9.41 -5.01
N THR A 86 -4.04 -10.54 -5.61
CA THR A 86 -3.37 -11.65 -4.90
C THR A 86 -2.04 -11.19 -4.31
N LEU A 87 -1.20 -10.52 -5.09
CA LEU A 87 0.09 -10.01 -4.62
C LEU A 87 -0.05 -8.95 -3.51
N ILE A 88 -1.06 -8.07 -3.60
CA ILE A 88 -1.38 -7.12 -2.53
C ILE A 88 -1.79 -7.88 -1.26
N ALA A 89 -2.68 -8.86 -1.38
CA ALA A 89 -3.19 -9.63 -0.24
C ALA A 89 -2.08 -10.43 0.46
N GLU A 90 -1.21 -11.10 -0.31
CA GLU A 90 -0.03 -11.81 0.21
C GLU A 90 0.88 -10.85 0.99
N ARG A 91 1.14 -9.66 0.46
CA ARG A 91 1.99 -8.68 1.14
C ARG A 91 1.38 -8.15 2.43
N VAL A 92 0.08 -7.88 2.43
CA VAL A 92 -0.66 -7.50 3.63
C VAL A 92 -0.60 -8.61 4.68
N TYR A 93 -0.85 -9.85 4.27
CA TYR A 93 -0.80 -11.01 5.16
C TYR A 93 0.59 -11.21 5.78
N ASP A 94 1.64 -11.12 4.96
CA ASP A 94 3.03 -11.23 5.42
C ASP A 94 3.39 -10.11 6.40
N SER A 95 2.94 -8.88 6.14
CA SER A 95 3.16 -7.74 7.03
C SER A 95 2.49 -7.91 8.39
N ILE A 96 1.26 -8.41 8.42
CA ILE A 96 0.54 -8.73 9.67
C ILE A 96 1.27 -9.85 10.42
N SER A 97 1.59 -10.94 9.72
CA SER A 97 2.24 -12.12 10.31
C SER A 97 3.60 -11.77 10.95
N LYS A 98 4.42 -10.95 10.26
CA LYS A 98 5.71 -10.48 10.79
C LYS A 98 5.54 -9.61 12.04
N ALA A 99 4.54 -8.74 12.04
CA ALA A 99 4.26 -7.90 13.20
C ALA A 99 3.83 -8.74 14.41
N GLU A 100 2.94 -9.73 14.23
CA GLU A 100 2.54 -10.64 15.30
C GLU A 100 3.72 -11.41 15.92
N VAL A 101 4.69 -11.84 15.11
CA VAL A 101 5.92 -12.46 15.63
C VAL A 101 6.70 -11.47 16.50
N SER A 102 6.87 -10.22 16.05
CA SER A 102 7.59 -9.19 16.82
C SER A 102 6.90 -8.74 18.11
N PHE A 103 5.58 -8.95 18.26
CA PHE A 103 4.85 -8.65 19.50
C PHE A 103 4.95 -9.75 20.55
N ASN A 104 5.39 -10.95 20.17
CA ASN A 104 5.49 -12.12 21.06
C ASN A 104 6.92 -12.39 21.57
N GLU A 105 7.87 -11.52 21.25
CA GLU A 105 9.24 -11.47 21.80
C GLU A 105 9.37 -10.35 22.86
#